data_AF-F8NMB4-F1
#
_entry.id   AF-F8NMB4-F1
#
_cell.length_a   1.000
_cell.length_b   1.000
_cell.length_c   1.000
_cell.angle_alpha   90.00
_cell.angle_beta   90.00
_cell.angle_gamma   90.00
#
_symmetry.space_group_name_H-M   'P 1'
#
loop_
_entity.id
_entity.type
_entity.pdbx_description
1 polymer ?
#
loop_
_entity_poly.entity_id
_entity_poly.type
_entity_poly.pdbx_seq_one_letter_code
_entity_poly.pdbx_strand_id
1 'polypeptide(L)'
;MLSVTLRPTQLRSVTRRFASSKARAQRDAKMRSLVSLYHQSETFITPENLSEVIDDVFVRRHSPTSNLHKEHTLVDLMMVAKTRRAQPKYFFGYESQSTIDTGSMGPGWDESKTDRRDRIREALLGTDSKQRPSWSVLKEEAKRVEEQLEHDRPYHRG
;
A
#
# COMPACT_ATOMS: atom_id res chain seq x y z
N MET A 1 50.65 -31.76 42.58
CA MET A 1 50.20 -31.02 41.39
C MET A 1 48.78 -31.46 41.06
N LEU A 2 47.77 -30.64 41.36
CA LEU A 2 46.36 -30.94 41.09
C LEU A 2 45.93 -30.14 39.87
N SER A 3 45.73 -30.80 38.73
CA SER A 3 45.19 -30.19 37.52
C SER A 3 43.66 -30.20 37.57
N VAL A 4 43.07 -29.02 37.78
CA VAL A 4 41.63 -28.79 37.70
C VAL A 4 41.23 -28.74 36.23
N THR A 5 40.56 -29.78 35.74
CA THR A 5 39.97 -29.79 34.39
C THR A 5 38.59 -29.12 34.43
N LEU A 6 38.49 -27.89 33.94
CA LEU A 6 37.22 -27.18 33.72
C LEU A 6 36.52 -27.73 32.46
N ARG A 7 35.29 -28.22 32.61
CA ARG A 7 34.44 -28.67 31.48
C ARG A 7 33.75 -27.48 30.82
N PRO A 8 33.82 -27.30 29.48
CA PRO A 8 33.06 -26.27 28.78
C PRO A 8 31.71 -26.83 28.32
N THR A 9 30.63 -26.60 29.06
CA THR A 9 29.28 -27.02 28.63
C THR A 9 28.21 -25.96 28.90
N GLN A 10 28.33 -24.75 28.35
CA GLN A 10 27.23 -23.75 28.45
C GLN A 10 27.11 -22.80 27.23
N LEU A 11 27.13 -23.30 25.97
CA LEU A 11 26.94 -22.44 24.78
C LEU A 11 25.95 -22.99 23.73
N ARG A 12 25.03 -23.89 24.08
CA ARG A 12 24.10 -24.53 23.11
C ARG A 12 22.67 -24.00 23.05
N SER A 13 22.26 -23.06 23.92
CA SER A 13 20.85 -22.66 24.06
C SER A 13 20.43 -21.39 23.30
N VAL A 14 21.37 -20.60 22.78
CA VAL A 14 21.08 -19.29 22.17
C VAL A 14 20.67 -19.40 20.69
N THR A 15 21.27 -20.33 19.94
CA THR A 15 21.02 -20.48 18.49
C THR A 15 19.63 -21.01 18.14
N ARG A 16 18.92 -21.68 19.07
CA ARG A 16 17.60 -22.27 18.81
C ARG A 16 16.47 -21.24 18.69
N ARG A 17 16.57 -20.09 19.37
CA ARG A 17 15.49 -19.08 19.39
C ARG A 17 15.37 -18.34 18.06
N PHE A 18 16.48 -18.12 17.35
CA PHE A 18 16.50 -17.39 16.08
C PHE A 18 15.98 -18.18 14.88
N ALA A 19 16.12 -19.52 14.88
CA ALA A 19 15.56 -20.36 13.81
C ALA A 19 14.02 -20.38 13.83
N SER A 20 13.42 -20.39 15.03
CA SER A 20 11.96 -20.39 15.23
C SER A 20 11.33 -19.05 14.85
N SER A 21 11.95 -17.92 15.21
CA SER A 21 11.44 -16.59 14.83
C SER A 21 11.51 -16.36 13.32
N LYS A 22 12.56 -16.83 12.64
CA LYS A 22 12.67 -16.74 11.17
C LYS A 22 11.59 -17.57 10.46
N ALA A 23 11.31 -18.79 10.92
CA ALA A 23 10.25 -19.62 10.36
C ALA A 23 8.85 -18.98 10.54
N ARG A 24 8.59 -18.37 11.71
CA ARG A 24 7.35 -17.61 11.96
C ARG A 24 7.23 -16.39 11.07
N ALA A 25 8.31 -15.61 10.90
CA ALA A 25 8.34 -14.46 10.02
C ALA A 25 8.09 -14.85 8.55
N GLN A 26 8.67 -15.96 8.09
CA GLN A 26 8.42 -16.48 6.74
C GLN A 26 6.97 -16.92 6.55
N ARG A 27 6.38 -17.60 7.54
CA ARG A 27 4.95 -17.95 7.52
C ARG A 27 4.08 -16.70 7.47
N ASP A 28 4.35 -15.69 8.30
CA ASP A 28 3.60 -14.44 8.30
C ASP A 28 3.73 -13.69 6.97
N ALA A 29 4.92 -13.67 6.36
CA ALA A 29 5.12 -13.10 5.03
C ALA A 29 4.29 -13.84 3.95
N LYS A 30 4.28 -15.18 3.99
CA LYS A 30 3.44 -15.99 3.11
C LYS A 30 1.95 -15.71 3.31
N MET A 31 1.49 -15.57 4.55
CA MET A 31 0.09 -15.25 4.83
C MET A 31 -0.29 -13.86 4.32
N ARG A 32 0.57 -12.85 4.50
CA ARG A 32 0.36 -11.51 3.91
C ARG A 32 0.22 -11.57 2.40
N SER A 33 1.11 -12.32 1.72
CA SER A 33 1.01 -12.47 0.25
C SER A 33 -0.28 -13.16 -0.18
N LEU A 34 -0.75 -14.17 0.56
CA LEU A 34 -2.02 -14.85 0.26
C LEU A 34 -3.23 -13.94 0.42
N VAL A 35 -3.27 -13.13 1.49
CA VAL A 35 -4.32 -12.13 1.70
C VAL A 35 -4.30 -11.08 0.59
N SER A 36 -3.12 -10.62 0.18
CA SER A 36 -2.97 -9.70 -0.94
C SER A 36 -3.50 -10.29 -2.26
N LEU A 37 -3.15 -11.55 -2.57
CA LEU A 37 -3.68 -12.26 -3.73
C LEU A 37 -5.20 -12.43 -3.66
N TYR A 38 -5.74 -12.72 -2.48
CA TYR A 38 -7.19 -12.82 -2.28
C TYR A 38 -7.88 -11.49 -2.61
N HIS A 39 -7.35 -10.35 -2.14
CA HIS A 39 -7.90 -9.04 -2.49
C HIS A 39 -7.76 -8.73 -3.99
N GLN A 40 -6.71 -9.20 -4.64
CA GLN A 40 -6.52 -9.03 -6.10
C GLN A 40 -7.42 -9.96 -6.93
N SER A 41 -7.89 -11.07 -6.36
CA SER A 41 -8.63 -12.11 -7.09
C SER A 41 -9.95 -11.64 -7.69
N GLU A 42 -10.56 -10.59 -7.14
CA GLU A 42 -11.76 -9.96 -7.71
C GLU A 42 -11.52 -9.39 -9.12
N THR A 43 -10.26 -9.09 -9.46
CA THR A 43 -9.86 -8.55 -10.76
C THR A 43 -9.21 -9.59 -11.67
N PHE A 44 -9.21 -10.86 -11.27
CA PHE A 44 -8.60 -11.91 -12.08
C PHE A 44 -9.40 -12.16 -13.35
N ILE A 45 -8.67 -12.37 -14.43
CA ILE A 45 -9.25 -12.65 -15.74
C ILE A 45 -9.74 -14.10 -15.73
N THR A 46 -11.06 -14.27 -15.85
CA THR A 46 -11.75 -15.54 -16.03
C THR A 46 -12.21 -15.65 -17.48
N PRO A 47 -12.44 -16.86 -18.02
CA PRO A 47 -12.96 -16.99 -19.39
C PRO A 47 -14.31 -16.27 -19.59
N GLU A 48 -15.07 -16.06 -18.51
CA GLU A 48 -16.36 -15.35 -18.54
C GLU A 48 -16.20 -13.83 -18.64
N ASN A 49 -15.16 -13.24 -18.03
CA ASN A 49 -14.93 -11.79 -18.04
C ASN A 49 -13.89 -11.32 -19.08
N LEU A 50 -13.21 -12.25 -19.75
CA LEU A 50 -12.11 -11.96 -20.67
C LEU A 50 -12.53 -11.01 -21.81
N SER A 51 -13.69 -11.24 -22.41
CA SER A 51 -14.19 -10.41 -23.52
C SER A 51 -14.44 -8.97 -23.09
N GLU A 52 -15.12 -8.77 -21.95
CA GLU A 52 -15.38 -7.45 -21.38
C GLU A 52 -14.09 -6.71 -21.03
N VAL A 53 -13.10 -7.41 -20.44
CA VAL A 53 -11.79 -6.82 -20.11
C VAL A 53 -11.02 -6.41 -21.37
N ILE A 54 -11.08 -7.20 -22.44
CA ILE A 54 -10.49 -6.84 -23.74
C ILE A 54 -11.16 -5.55 -24.25
N ASP A 55 -12.48 -5.51 -24.33
CA ASP A 55 -13.20 -4.35 -24.82
C ASP A 55 -12.89 -3.10 -23.97
N ASP A 56 -12.85 -3.22 -22.64
CA ASP A 56 -12.53 -2.11 -21.75
C ASP A 56 -11.14 -1.52 -22.00
N VAL A 57 -10.13 -2.40 -22.08
CA VAL A 57 -8.72 -2.00 -22.25
C VAL A 57 -8.49 -1.36 -23.63
N PHE A 58 -9.11 -1.92 -24.68
CA PHE A 58 -8.90 -1.45 -26.05
C PHE A 58 -9.81 -0.27 -26.41
N VAL A 59 -11.02 -0.15 -25.87
CA VAL A 59 -11.92 0.99 -26.15
C VAL A 59 -11.56 2.23 -25.32
N ARG A 60 -11.23 2.10 -24.02
CA ARG A 60 -10.96 3.28 -23.15
C ARG A 60 -9.67 4.03 -23.49
N ARG A 61 -8.64 3.33 -24.00
CA ARG A 61 -7.38 3.96 -24.42
C ARG A 61 -7.51 4.86 -25.65
N HIS A 62 -8.67 4.83 -26.32
CA HIS A 62 -8.94 5.63 -27.51
C HIS A 62 -9.90 6.80 -27.27
N SER A 63 -10.17 7.23 -26.03
CA SER A 63 -10.76 8.56 -25.85
C SER A 63 -9.68 9.62 -26.16
N PRO A 64 -9.76 10.33 -27.29
CA PRO A 64 -8.72 11.28 -27.70
C PRO A 64 -8.76 12.60 -26.89
N THR A 65 -9.58 12.67 -25.84
CA THR A 65 -9.89 13.94 -25.16
C THR A 65 -8.95 14.28 -24.02
N SER A 66 -7.94 13.46 -23.70
CA SER A 66 -7.27 13.64 -22.41
C SER A 66 -6.24 14.76 -22.34
N ASN A 67 -5.58 15.22 -23.41
CA ASN A 67 -4.56 16.28 -23.23
C ASN A 67 -4.23 17.19 -24.43
N LEU A 68 -4.84 17.06 -25.61
CA LEU A 68 -4.22 17.70 -26.78
C LEU A 68 -4.56 19.18 -26.99
N HIS A 69 -5.78 19.66 -26.75
CA HIS A 69 -6.07 21.09 -26.91
C HIS A 69 -7.20 21.55 -25.97
N LYS A 70 -6.86 22.09 -24.79
CA LYS A 70 -7.74 23.14 -24.22
C LYS A 70 -7.58 24.35 -25.12
N GLU A 71 -8.50 24.53 -26.06
CA GLU A 71 -8.54 25.72 -26.88
C GLU A 71 -8.78 26.92 -25.96
N HIS A 72 -7.73 27.67 -25.66
CA HIS A 72 -7.84 28.90 -24.89
C HIS A 72 -8.46 29.97 -25.79
N THR A 73 -9.58 30.53 -25.35
CA THR A 73 -10.22 31.66 -26.02
C THR A 73 -9.22 32.83 -26.12
N LEU A 74 -9.29 33.65 -27.17
CA LEU A 74 -8.40 34.80 -27.36
C LEU A 74 -8.36 35.72 -26.12
N VAL A 75 -9.50 35.88 -25.45
CA VAL A 75 -9.63 36.68 -24.22
C VAL A 75 -8.80 36.08 -23.08
N ASP A 76 -8.80 34.76 -22.91
CA ASP A 76 -7.99 34.07 -21.90
C ASP A 76 -6.51 34.27 -22.16
N LEU A 77 -6.08 34.16 -23.42
CA LEU A 77 -4.69 34.39 -23.82
C LEU A 77 -4.24 35.84 -23.56
N MET A 78 -5.10 36.81 -23.85
CA MET A 78 -4.84 38.22 -23.53
C MET A 78 -4.72 38.45 -22.03
N MET A 79 -5.58 37.81 -21.23
CA MET A 79 -5.53 37.90 -19.77
C MET A 79 -4.22 37.31 -19.22
N VAL A 80 -3.82 36.13 -19.70
CA VAL A 80 -2.54 35.47 -19.34
C VAL A 80 -1.33 36.32 -19.76
N ALA A 81 -1.38 36.96 -20.92
CA ALA A 81 -0.31 37.83 -21.37
C ALA A 81 -0.18 39.09 -20.49
N LYS A 82 -1.32 39.67 -20.08
CA LYS A 82 -1.35 40.85 -19.21
C LYS A 82 -0.80 40.53 -17.82
N THR A 83 -1.18 39.39 -17.23
CA THR A 83 -0.68 38.96 -15.92
C THR A 83 0.83 38.70 -15.95
N ARG A 84 1.34 38.02 -17.00
CA ARG A 84 2.79 37.79 -17.16
C ARG A 84 3.60 39.08 -17.27
N ARG A 85 3.07 40.10 -17.95
CA ARG A 85 3.75 41.41 -18.08
C ARG A 85 3.76 42.21 -16.78
N ALA A 86 2.78 41.99 -15.91
CA ALA A 86 2.72 42.62 -14.59
C ALA A 86 3.60 41.91 -13.55
N GLN A 87 4.10 40.72 -13.85
CA GLN A 87 4.96 39.97 -12.93
C GLN A 87 6.41 40.47 -12.97
N PRO A 88 7.09 40.55 -11.81
CA PRO A 88 8.51 40.90 -11.75
C PRO A 88 9.35 39.90 -12.56
N LYS A 89 10.39 40.40 -13.25
CA LYS A 89 11.29 39.61 -14.12
C LYS A 89 11.98 38.43 -13.42
N TYR A 90 11.99 38.43 -12.08
CA TYR A 90 12.58 37.40 -11.21
C TYR A 90 11.55 36.72 -10.30
N PHE A 91 10.25 36.87 -10.58
CA PHE A 91 9.22 36.15 -9.86
C PHE A 91 9.13 34.73 -10.39
N PHE A 92 9.77 33.79 -9.69
CA PHE A 92 9.53 32.37 -9.88
C PHE A 92 8.11 32.09 -9.38
N GLY A 93 7.16 32.01 -10.31
CA GLY A 93 5.75 31.92 -10.04
C GLY A 93 5.36 30.73 -9.17
N TYR A 94 5.18 30.98 -7.88
CA TYR A 94 4.30 30.18 -7.03
C TYR A 94 2.92 30.85 -7.06
N GLU A 95 2.19 30.60 -8.15
CA GLU A 95 0.72 30.63 -8.22
C GLU A 95 0.30 30.59 -9.70
N SER A 96 0.39 29.40 -10.26
CA SER A 96 -0.69 28.88 -11.07
C SER A 96 -0.70 27.38 -10.82
N GLN A 97 -1.87 26.77 -10.87
CA GLN A 97 -2.09 25.34 -10.83
C GLN A 97 -1.44 24.64 -12.03
N SER A 98 -0.12 24.72 -12.17
CA SER A 98 0.62 23.60 -12.67
C SER A 98 0.38 22.51 -11.63
N THR A 99 -0.45 21.54 -11.98
CA THR A 99 -0.03 20.15 -11.86
C THR A 99 1.39 20.09 -12.44
N ILE A 100 2.39 20.50 -11.66
CA ILE A 100 3.76 20.07 -11.90
C ILE A 100 3.57 18.58 -11.93
N ASP A 101 3.83 17.97 -13.07
CA ASP A 101 3.83 16.53 -13.22
C ASP A 101 5.04 16.05 -12.41
N THR A 102 4.79 15.99 -11.10
CA THR A 102 5.64 15.56 -10.02
C THR A 102 6.00 14.09 -10.19
N GLY A 103 5.31 13.37 -11.09
CA GLY A 103 5.74 12.10 -11.66
C GLY A 103 7.10 12.14 -12.36
N SER A 104 7.58 13.31 -12.83
CA SER A 104 8.92 13.45 -13.44
C SER A 104 10.04 13.79 -12.45
N MET A 105 9.72 14.13 -11.19
CA MET A 105 10.69 14.61 -10.18
C MET A 105 11.34 13.48 -9.36
N GLY A 106 11.20 12.23 -9.82
CA GLY A 106 11.80 11.05 -9.19
C GLY A 106 10.94 10.44 -8.07
N PRO A 107 11.20 9.18 -7.71
CA PRO A 107 10.39 8.43 -6.75
C PRO A 107 10.64 8.96 -5.33
N GLY A 108 9.87 9.98 -4.92
CA GLY A 108 9.93 10.54 -3.57
C GLY A 108 9.48 11.99 -3.43
N TRP A 109 9.31 12.72 -4.54
CA TRP A 109 8.92 14.14 -4.52
C TRP A 109 7.42 14.40 -4.57
N ASP A 110 6.61 13.35 -4.70
CA ASP A 110 5.15 13.45 -4.80
C ASP A 110 4.43 12.46 -3.89
N GLU A 111 4.65 12.55 -2.59
CA GLU A 111 3.60 12.04 -1.71
C GLU A 111 2.44 13.02 -1.74
N SER A 112 1.51 12.78 -2.68
CA SER A 112 0.21 13.43 -2.66
C SER A 112 -0.35 13.36 -1.24
N LYS A 113 -0.93 14.47 -0.78
CA LYS A 113 -1.55 14.56 0.56
C LYS A 113 -2.55 13.42 0.80
N THR A 114 -3.13 12.89 -0.28
CA THR A 114 -4.01 11.73 -0.28
C THR A 114 -3.25 10.44 0.06
N ASP A 115 -2.17 10.10 -0.64
CA ASP A 115 -1.36 8.91 -0.39
C ASP A 115 -0.85 8.83 1.05
N ARG A 116 -0.40 9.97 1.58
CA ARG A 116 0.03 10.04 2.98
C ARG A 116 -1.12 9.76 3.94
N ARG A 117 -2.31 10.31 3.69
CA ARG A 117 -3.50 10.05 4.51
C ARG A 117 -3.90 8.58 4.45
N ASP A 118 -3.82 7.97 3.28
CA ASP A 118 -4.17 6.57 3.09
C ASP A 118 -3.22 5.65 3.84
N ARG A 119 -1.91 5.92 3.80
CA ARG A 119 -0.92 5.17 4.60
C ARG A 119 -1.12 5.34 6.10
N ILE A 120 -1.44 6.56 6.56
CA ILE A 120 -1.74 6.79 7.97
C ILE A 120 -2.99 6.00 8.38
N ARG A 121 -4.03 6.01 7.54
CA ARG A 121 -5.26 5.27 7.77
C ARG A 121 -5.01 3.77 7.80
N GLU A 122 -4.21 3.26 6.87
CA GLU A 122 -3.79 1.86 6.83
C GLU A 122 -3.03 1.45 8.09
N ALA A 123 -2.08 2.28 8.54
CA ALA A 123 -1.30 1.99 9.74
C ALA A 123 -2.16 1.99 11.01
N LEU A 124 -3.15 2.89 11.10
CA LEU A 124 -4.01 3.02 12.27
C LEU A 124 -5.08 1.92 12.35
N LEU A 125 -5.70 1.60 11.22
CA LEU A 125 -6.81 0.64 11.16
C LEU A 125 -6.36 -0.77 10.81
N GLY A 126 -5.13 -0.94 10.32
CA GLY A 126 -4.64 -2.20 9.77
C GLY A 126 -5.41 -2.62 8.52
N THR A 127 -5.86 -1.69 7.69
CA THR A 127 -6.63 -1.95 6.48
C THR A 127 -5.96 -1.39 5.23
N ASP A 128 -6.07 -2.08 4.09
CA ASP A 128 -5.61 -1.57 2.79
C ASP A 128 -6.37 -0.28 2.38
N SER A 129 -5.86 0.42 1.37
CA SER A 129 -6.47 1.56 0.67
C SER A 129 -7.96 1.37 0.35
N LYS A 130 -8.37 0.13 0.03
CA LYS A 130 -9.77 -0.26 -0.23
C LYS A 130 -10.56 -0.63 1.03
N GLN A 131 -10.07 -0.25 2.22
CA GLN A 131 -10.64 -0.58 3.54
C GLN A 131 -10.74 -2.09 3.82
N ARG A 132 -9.89 -2.90 3.17
CA ARG A 132 -9.87 -4.35 3.37
C ARG A 132 -8.94 -4.74 4.51
N PRO A 133 -9.31 -5.69 5.37
CA PRO A 133 -8.51 -6.03 6.54
C PRO A 133 -7.16 -6.65 6.15
N SER A 134 -6.08 -6.20 6.79
CA SER A 134 -4.75 -6.80 6.62
C SER A 134 -4.62 -8.12 7.39
N TRP A 135 -3.58 -8.90 7.05
CA TRP A 135 -3.26 -10.14 7.76
C TRP A 135 -3.08 -9.94 9.27
N SER A 136 -2.51 -8.81 9.72
CA SER A 136 -2.34 -8.55 11.15
C SER A 136 -3.66 -8.45 11.89
N VAL A 137 -4.64 -7.76 11.31
CA VAL A 137 -6.00 -7.64 11.88
C VAL A 137 -6.67 -9.00 11.90
N LEU A 138 -6.61 -9.75 10.79
CA LEU A 138 -7.19 -11.10 10.72
C LEU A 138 -6.56 -12.05 11.74
N LYS A 139 -5.26 -11.95 11.97
CA LYS A 139 -4.53 -12.77 12.95
C LYS A 139 -4.93 -12.44 14.39
N GLU A 140 -5.17 -11.17 14.70
CA GLU A 140 -5.63 -10.73 16.02
C GLU A 140 -7.07 -11.17 16.28
N GLU A 141 -7.98 -10.95 15.33
CA GLU A 141 -9.38 -11.37 15.46
C GLU A 141 -9.50 -12.90 15.54
N ALA A 142 -8.74 -13.65 14.75
CA ALA A 142 -8.71 -15.11 14.85
C ALA A 142 -8.32 -15.58 16.26
N LYS A 143 -7.35 -14.91 16.90
CA LYS A 143 -6.92 -15.20 18.28
C LYS A 143 -8.02 -14.85 19.28
N ARG A 144 -8.69 -13.71 19.12
CA ARG A 144 -9.83 -13.32 19.98
C ARG A 144 -10.97 -14.34 19.90
N VAL A 145 -11.30 -14.80 18.69
CA VAL A 145 -12.35 -15.81 18.47
C VAL A 145 -11.97 -17.15 19.09
N GLU A 146 -10.70 -17.57 18.96
CA GLU A 146 -10.21 -18.79 19.59
C GLU A 146 -10.32 -18.74 21.13
N GLU A 147 -9.92 -17.62 21.73
CA GLU A 147 -10.06 -17.39 23.18
C GLU A 147 -11.53 -17.40 23.62
N GLN A 148 -12.43 -16.81 22.83
CA GLN A 148 -13.86 -16.82 23.11
C GLN A 148 -14.45 -18.24 23.02
N LEU A 149 -14.07 -19.02 22.01
CA LEU A 149 -14.49 -20.42 21.86
C LEU A 149 -13.99 -21.31 23.02
N GLU A 150 -12.78 -21.06 23.52
CA GLU A 150 -12.25 -21.76 24.68
C GLU A 150 -13.02 -21.41 25.97
N HIS A 151 -13.41 -20.15 26.13
CA HIS A 151 -14.24 -19.69 27.24
C HIS A 151 -15.69 -20.22 27.18
N ASP A 152 -16.23 -20.43 25.98
CA ASP A 152 -17.61 -20.90 25.76
C ASP A 152 -17.73 -22.44 25.78
N ARG A 153 -16.61 -23.16 25.57
CA ARG A 153 -16.52 -24.63 25.62
C ARG A 153 -17.14 -25.32 26.85
N PRO A 154 -17.05 -24.82 28.09
CA PRO A 154 -17.65 -25.48 29.25
C PRO A 154 -19.20 -25.51 29.24
N TYR A 155 -19.88 -24.75 28.37
CA TYR A 155 -21.35 -24.66 28.36
C TYR A 155 -22.06 -25.56 27.35
N HIS A 156 -21.35 -26.37 26.56
CA HIS A 156 -21.93 -27.26 25.53
C HIS A 156 -21.82 -28.78 25.84
N ARG A 157 -21.42 -29.16 27.06
CA ARG A 157 -21.58 -30.53 27.58
C ARG A 157 -22.64 -30.53 28.67
N GLY A 158 -23.91 -30.61 28.28
CA GLY A 158 -25.07 -30.80 29.15
C GLY A 158 -26.18 -31.45 28.35
#